data_AF-A0A3D6CI93-F1
#
_entry.id   AF-A0A3D6CI93-F1
#
_cell.length_a   1.000
_cell.length_b   1.000
_cell.length_c   1.000
_cell.angle_alpha   90.00
_cell.angle_beta   90.00
_cell.angle_gamma   90.00
#
_symmetry.space_group_name_H-M   'P 1'
#
loop_
_entity.id
_entity.type
_entity.pdbx_description
1 polymer ?
#
loop_
_entity_poly.entity_id
_entity_poly.type
_entity_poly.pdbx_seq_one_letter_code
_entity_poly.pdbx_strand_id
1 'polypeptide(L)'
;MKAVTIKQLKDELSHKSALDLKELCLQLGRFKKENKELLTYLLFECHDEEAYIQTIKEEVALQFSEINTNSFFYIRKSTRKILTAIKKHIRYSKKKETEAELLLYFCKKLKEFKPSISRST
;
A
#
# COMPACT_ATOMS: atom_id res chain seq x y z
N MET A 1 7.34 24.85 -11.58
CA MET A 1 5.97 24.95 -12.14
C MET A 1 4.96 24.86 -11.00
N LYS A 2 3.89 25.66 -11.03
CA LYS A 2 2.75 25.48 -10.12
C LYS A 2 1.83 24.40 -10.68
N ALA A 3 1.47 23.42 -9.87
CA ALA A 3 0.49 22.42 -10.25
C ALA A 3 -0.90 23.07 -10.36
N VAL A 4 -1.64 22.72 -11.41
CA VAL A 4 -3.04 23.14 -11.61
C VAL A 4 -3.96 22.36 -10.67
N THR A 5 -5.17 22.89 -10.42
CA THR A 5 -6.11 22.26 -9.48
C THR A 5 -6.67 20.94 -10.04
N ILE A 6 -7.12 20.05 -9.14
CA ILE A 6 -7.77 18.78 -9.54
C ILE A 6 -9.00 19.02 -10.42
N LYS A 7 -9.74 20.12 -10.18
CA LYS A 7 -10.91 20.49 -10.99
C LYS A 7 -10.50 20.74 -12.44
N GLN A 8 -9.50 21.59 -12.66
CA GLN A 8 -9.00 21.90 -14.01
C GLN A 8 -8.43 20.67 -14.71
N LEU A 9 -7.71 19.81 -13.99
CA LEU A 9 -7.22 18.53 -14.54
C LEU A 9 -8.39 17.63 -14.96
N LYS A 10 -9.45 17.54 -14.16
CA LYS A 10 -10.63 16.74 -14.48
C LYS A 10 -11.35 17.27 -15.72
N ASP A 11 -11.51 18.59 -15.82
CA ASP A 11 -12.15 19.24 -16.96
C ASP A 11 -11.34 18.98 -18.24
N GLU A 12 -10.01 19.16 -18.21
CA GLU A 12 -9.15 18.90 -19.38
C GLU A 12 -9.14 17.42 -19.79
N LEU A 13 -9.10 16.48 -18.84
CA LEU A 13 -9.15 15.04 -19.13
C LEU A 13 -10.48 14.64 -19.78
N SER A 14 -11.58 15.36 -19.52
CA SER A 14 -12.89 15.07 -20.13
C SER A 14 -12.93 15.37 -21.63
N HIS A 15 -12.02 16.21 -22.13
CA HIS A 15 -11.91 16.57 -23.55
C HIS A 15 -10.94 15.67 -24.33
N LYS A 16 -10.29 14.69 -23.67
CA LYS A 16 -9.32 13.79 -24.31
C LYS A 16 -9.99 12.53 -24.85
N SER A 17 -9.40 11.95 -25.90
CA SER A 17 -9.86 10.66 -26.41
C SER A 17 -9.45 9.50 -25.49
N ALA A 18 -10.07 8.34 -25.67
CA ALA A 18 -9.71 7.15 -24.89
C ALA A 18 -8.24 6.72 -25.10
N LEU A 19 -7.69 6.93 -26.29
CA LEU A 19 -6.28 6.63 -26.59
C LEU A 19 -5.36 7.57 -25.84
N ASP A 20 -5.63 8.88 -25.87
CA ASP A 20 -4.85 9.88 -25.15
C ASP A 20 -4.89 9.62 -23.63
N LEU A 21 -6.06 9.27 -23.09
CA LEU A 21 -6.21 8.93 -21.68
C LEU A 21 -5.39 7.69 -21.30
N LYS A 22 -5.36 6.67 -22.15
CA LYS A 22 -4.51 5.49 -21.94
C LYS A 22 -3.04 5.87 -21.91
N GLU A 23 -2.59 6.70 -22.85
CA GLU A 23 -1.19 7.15 -22.90
C GLU A 23 -0.82 7.97 -21.66
N LEU A 24 -1.68 8.88 -21.20
CA LEU A 24 -1.49 9.63 -19.97
C LEU A 24 -1.40 8.71 -18.74
N CYS A 25 -2.28 7.71 -18.64
CA CYS A 25 -2.21 6.71 -17.57
C CYS A 25 -0.89 5.92 -17.59
N LEU A 26 -0.39 5.54 -18.77
CA LEU A 26 0.90 4.87 -18.92
C LEU A 26 2.07 5.77 -18.54
N GLN A 27 2.03 7.05 -18.90
CA GLN A 27 3.03 8.03 -18.47
C GLN A 27 3.04 8.18 -16.94
N LEU A 28 1.86 8.30 -16.31
CA LEU A 28 1.73 8.38 -14.85
C LEU A 28 2.27 7.13 -14.15
N GLY A 29 2.01 5.94 -14.70
CA GLY A 29 2.53 4.67 -14.20
C GLY A 29 4.05 4.54 -14.34
N ARG A 30 4.63 5.05 -15.44
CA ARG A 30 6.10 5.12 -15.62
C ARG A 30 6.76 6.13 -14.69
N PHE A 31 6.05 7.22 -14.37
CA PHE A 31 6.59 8.31 -13.56
C PHE A 31 6.73 7.95 -12.07
N LYS A 32 5.73 7.25 -11.49
CA LYS A 32 5.74 6.93 -10.05
C LYS A 32 5.40 5.47 -9.80
N LYS A 33 6.23 4.78 -9.00
CA LYS A 33 6.00 3.39 -8.59
C LYS A 33 4.60 3.18 -7.98
N GLU A 34 4.17 4.08 -7.09
CA GLU A 34 2.86 4.01 -6.45
C GLU A 34 1.69 4.09 -7.46
N ASN A 35 1.85 4.80 -8.58
CA ASN A 35 0.83 4.85 -9.62
C ASN A 35 0.77 3.52 -10.37
N LYS A 36 1.93 2.91 -10.65
CA LYS A 36 2.00 1.58 -11.25
C LYS A 36 1.36 0.54 -10.34
N GLU A 37 1.68 0.54 -9.05
CA GLU A 37 1.09 -0.36 -8.05
C GLU A 37 -0.44 -0.20 -7.99
N LEU A 38 -0.95 1.04 -7.96
CA LEU A 38 -2.40 1.28 -7.99
C LEU A 38 -3.06 0.80 -9.28
N LEU A 39 -2.43 1.02 -10.44
CA LEU A 39 -2.95 0.51 -11.72
C LEU A 39 -2.93 -1.02 -11.76
N THR A 40 -1.91 -1.66 -11.20
CA THR A 40 -1.87 -3.12 -11.05
C THR A 40 -3.07 -3.60 -10.26
N TYR A 41 -3.32 -2.99 -9.10
CA TYR A 41 -4.48 -3.33 -8.28
C TYR A 41 -5.80 -3.17 -9.05
N LEU A 42 -6.01 -2.00 -9.67
CA LEU A 42 -7.27 -1.69 -10.36
C LEU A 42 -7.55 -2.56 -11.59
N LEU A 43 -6.51 -3.02 -12.29
CA LEU A 43 -6.66 -3.75 -13.55
C LEU A 43 -6.57 -5.27 -13.40
N PHE A 44 -5.91 -5.76 -12.35
CA PHE A 44 -5.62 -7.19 -12.22
C PHE A 44 -6.06 -7.80 -10.89
N GLU A 45 -5.95 -7.08 -9.77
CA GLU A 45 -6.12 -7.68 -8.44
C GLU A 45 -7.50 -7.40 -7.83
N CYS A 46 -8.16 -6.31 -8.22
CA CYS A 46 -9.43 -5.88 -7.59
C CYS A 46 -10.60 -6.87 -7.78
N HIS A 47 -10.47 -7.81 -8.73
CA HIS A 47 -11.44 -8.85 -9.01
C HIS A 47 -11.38 -10.01 -8.02
N ASP A 48 -10.23 -10.21 -7.36
CA ASP A 48 -10.01 -11.25 -6.36
C ASP A 48 -9.36 -10.64 -5.11
N GLU A 49 -10.22 -10.13 -4.23
CA GLU A 49 -9.79 -9.45 -3.02
C GLU A 49 -9.12 -10.40 -2.02
N GLU A 50 -9.55 -11.66 -1.97
CA GLU A 50 -8.98 -12.65 -1.05
C GLU A 50 -7.53 -12.96 -1.43
N ALA A 51 -7.25 -13.18 -2.72
CA ALA A 51 -5.90 -13.37 -3.21
C ALA A 51 -5.02 -12.13 -2.98
N TYR A 52 -5.56 -10.93 -3.18
CA TYR A 52 -4.86 -9.68 -2.90
C TYR A 52 -4.49 -9.54 -1.42
N ILE A 53 -5.44 -9.80 -0.51
CA ILE A 53 -5.22 -9.79 0.94
C ILE A 53 -4.15 -10.81 1.32
N GLN A 54 -4.22 -12.03 0.78
CA GLN A 54 -3.28 -13.09 1.08
C GLN A 54 -1.85 -12.72 0.66
N THR A 55 -1.69 -12.14 -0.53
CA THR A 55 -0.39 -11.66 -1.02
C THR A 55 0.21 -10.63 -0.05
N ILE A 56 -0.59 -9.66 0.43
CA ILE A 56 -0.12 -8.67 1.39
C ILE A 56 0.23 -9.31 2.74
N LYS A 57 -0.53 -10.30 3.22
CA LYS A 57 -0.22 -11.02 4.46
C LYS A 57 1.11 -11.76 4.38
N GLU A 58 1.45 -12.31 3.22
CA GLU A 58 2.73 -12.96 2.95
C GLU A 58 3.88 -11.94 2.96
N GLU A 59 3.71 -10.82 2.26
CA GLU A 59 4.68 -9.71 2.28
C GLU A 59 4.91 -9.19 3.70
N VAL A 60 3.84 -9.00 4.47
CA VAL A 60 3.93 -8.55 5.87
C VAL A 60 4.66 -9.57 6.72
N ALA A 61 4.39 -10.87 6.55
CA ALA A 61 5.10 -11.92 7.28
C ALA A 61 6.61 -11.90 6.99
N LEU A 62 6.98 -11.77 5.72
CA LEU A 62 8.37 -11.65 5.29
C LEU A 62 9.03 -10.42 5.91
N GLN A 63 8.39 -9.24 5.80
CA GLN A 63 8.93 -8.01 6.37
C GLN A 63 9.12 -8.07 7.89
N PHE A 64 8.22 -8.76 8.61
CA PHE A 64 8.39 -9.00 10.05
C PHE A 64 9.59 -9.91 10.35
N SER A 65 9.86 -10.91 9.51
CA SER A 65 11.02 -11.80 9.66
C SER A 65 12.36 -11.10 9.39
N GLU A 66 12.36 -10.06 8.56
CA GLU A 66 13.54 -9.26 8.20
C GLU A 66 13.81 -8.10 9.18
N ILE A 67 13.02 -7.95 10.24
CA ILE A 67 13.23 -6.88 11.21
C ILE A 67 14.58 -7.05 11.88
N ASN A 68 15.42 -6.02 11.80
CA ASN A 68 16.64 -5.92 12.58
C ASN A 68 16.30 -5.84 14.08
N THR A 69 16.65 -6.88 14.82
CA THR A 69 16.41 -7.02 16.27
C THR A 69 17.55 -6.50 17.15
N ASN A 70 18.58 -5.87 16.58
CA ASN A 70 19.74 -5.38 17.33
C ASN A 70 19.40 -4.23 18.28
N SER A 71 18.31 -3.51 18.03
CA SER A 71 17.82 -2.44 18.91
C SER A 71 16.31 -2.26 18.80
N PHE A 72 15.66 -1.96 19.93
CA PHE A 72 14.25 -1.55 19.97
C PHE A 72 13.95 -0.32 19.11
N PHE A 73 14.94 0.53 18.82
CA PHE A 73 14.80 1.61 17.85
C PHE A 73 14.54 1.06 16.45
N TYR A 74 15.35 0.11 15.98
CA TYR A 74 15.20 -0.49 14.65
C TYR A 74 13.93 -1.32 14.54
N ILE A 75 13.56 -2.04 15.60
CA ILE A 75 12.28 -2.77 15.67
C ILE A 75 11.12 -1.79 15.46
N ARG A 76 11.00 -0.74 16.28
CA ARG A 76 9.93 0.27 16.15
C ARG A 76 9.95 0.95 14.78
N LYS A 77 11.14 1.25 14.24
CA LYS A 77 11.30 1.86 12.91
C LYS A 77 10.75 0.94 11.81
N SER A 78 11.11 -0.34 11.83
CA SER A 78 10.64 -1.32 10.84
C SER A 78 9.16 -1.60 10.98
N THR A 79 8.64 -1.80 12.20
CA THR A 79 7.20 -1.99 12.44
C THR A 79 6.35 -0.82 11.89
N ARG A 80 6.80 0.43 12.07
CA ARG A 80 6.12 1.61 11.49
C ARG A 80 6.15 1.60 9.96
N LYS A 81 7.26 1.17 9.36
CA LYS A 81 7.37 1.03 7.91
C LYS A 81 6.39 -0.02 7.37
N ILE A 82 6.29 -1.18 8.03
CA ILE A 82 5.34 -2.24 7.68
C ILE A 82 3.90 -1.70 7.75
N LEU A 83 3.52 -1.04 8.85
CA LEU A 83 2.18 -0.45 8.98
C LEU A 83 1.88 0.60 7.89
N THR A 84 2.89 1.41 7.52
CA THR A 84 2.75 2.40 6.45
C THR A 84 2.53 1.73 5.09
N ALA A 85 3.26 0.65 4.81
CA ALA A 85 3.08 -0.15 3.61
C ALA A 85 1.67 -0.76 3.55
N ILE A 86 1.19 -1.38 4.64
CA ILE A 86 -0.16 -1.93 4.73
C ILE A 86 -1.22 -0.84 4.45
N LYS A 87 -1.11 0.33 5.08
CA LYS A 87 -2.04 1.45 4.86
C LYS A 87 -2.07 1.93 3.41
N LYS A 88 -0.95 1.84 2.70
CA LYS A 88 -0.88 2.14 1.27
C LYS A 88 -1.72 1.15 0.46
N HIS A 89 -1.60 -0.15 0.72
CA HIS A 89 -2.41 -1.19 0.07
C HIS A 89 -3.90 -1.09 0.41
N ILE A 90 -4.23 -0.76 1.66
CA ILE A 90 -5.62 -0.46 2.10
C ILE A 90 -6.19 0.71 1.30
N ARG A 91 -5.40 1.76 1.05
CA ARG A 91 -5.83 2.93 0.27
C ARG A 91 -6.11 2.59 -1.20
N TYR A 92 -5.46 1.56 -1.74
CA TYR A 92 -5.74 1.06 -3.09
C TYR A 92 -7.10 0.36 -3.13
N SER A 93 -7.36 -0.54 -2.18
CA SER A 93 -8.61 -1.30 -2.12
C SER A 93 -9.84 -0.46 -1.76
N LYS A 94 -9.72 0.43 -0.77
CA LYS A 94 -10.81 1.23 -0.19
C LYS A 94 -11.98 0.41 0.39
N LYS A 95 -11.88 -0.93 0.48
CA LYS A 95 -12.86 -1.78 1.16
C LYS A 95 -12.58 -1.83 2.67
N LYS A 96 -13.63 -1.73 3.47
CA LYS A 96 -13.51 -1.73 4.95
C LYS A 96 -13.19 -3.10 5.53
N GLU A 97 -13.64 -4.15 4.87
CA GLU A 97 -13.34 -5.54 5.23
C GLU A 97 -11.84 -5.81 5.07
N THR A 98 -11.27 -5.49 3.91
CA THR A 98 -9.83 -5.54 3.62
C THR A 98 -9.01 -4.75 4.64
N GLU A 99 -9.46 -3.54 4.99
CA GLU A 99 -8.83 -2.70 6.02
C GLU A 99 -8.77 -3.42 7.38
N ALA A 100 -9.91 -3.94 7.84
CA ALA A 100 -9.99 -4.64 9.12
C ALA A 100 -9.10 -5.89 9.13
N GLU A 101 -9.16 -6.70 8.07
CA GLU A 101 -8.43 -7.96 7.99
C GLU A 101 -6.92 -7.77 8.00
N LEU A 102 -6.39 -6.82 7.21
CA LEU A 102 -4.96 -6.53 7.17
C LEU A 102 -4.45 -5.94 8.49
N LEU A 103 -5.23 -5.06 9.13
CA LEU A 103 -4.85 -4.49 10.42
C LEU A 103 -4.88 -5.52 11.55
N LEU A 104 -5.87 -6.42 11.56
CA LEU A 104 -5.93 -7.53 12.52
C LEU A 104 -4.73 -8.47 12.34
N TYR A 105 -4.39 -8.80 11.09
CA TYR A 105 -3.22 -9.63 10.80
C TYR A 105 -1.90 -8.96 11.25
N PHE A 106 -1.74 -7.66 10.98
CA PHE A 106 -0.61 -6.89 11.48
C PHE A 106 -0.50 -6.94 13.01
N CYS A 107 -1.60 -6.71 13.72
CA CYS A 107 -1.65 -6.78 15.19
C CYS A 107 -1.29 -8.17 15.71
N LYS A 108 -1.76 -9.23 15.05
CA LYS A 108 -1.41 -10.62 15.37
C LYS A 108 0.09 -10.85 15.24
N LYS A 109 0.69 -10.48 14.10
CA LYS A 109 2.14 -10.59 13.87
C LYS A 109 2.95 -9.78 14.86
N LEU A 110 2.51 -8.57 15.18
CA LEU A 110 3.15 -7.73 16.18
C LEU A 110 3.14 -8.37 17.58
N LYS A 111 2.04 -9.03 17.97
CA LYS A 111 1.91 -9.72 19.25
C LYS A 111 2.77 -11.00 19.32
N GLU A 112 2.90 -11.71 18.22
CA GLU A 112 3.73 -12.92 18.09
C GLU A 112 5.24 -12.61 17.98
N PHE A 113 5.59 -11.38 17.61
CA PHE A 113 6.96 -10.96 17.36
C PHE A 113 7.86 -11.07 18.61
N LYS A 114 9.09 -11.55 18.41
CA LYS A 114 10.15 -11.62 19.42
C LYS A 114 11.40 -10.90 18.92
N PRO A 115 12.11 -10.13 19.76
CA PRO A 115 11.91 -9.94 21.19
C PRO A 115 10.66 -9.10 21.52
N SER A 116 10.06 -9.35 22.70
CA SER A 116 8.83 -8.64 23.09
C SER A 116 9.06 -7.13 23.19
N ILE A 117 8.22 -6.37 22.50
CA ILE A 117 8.27 -4.90 22.46
C ILE A 117 7.53 -4.30 23.67
N SER A 118 6.83 -5.12 24.47
CA SER A 118 5.99 -4.67 25.60
C SER A 118 6.76 -4.03 26.75
N ARG A 119 8.09 -4.17 26.80
CA ARG A 119 8.97 -3.62 27.85
C ARG A 119 9.85 -2.46 27.35
N SER A 120 9.69 -2.03 26.11
CA SER A 120 10.44 -0.89 25.59
C SER A 120 9.78 0.42 26.04
N THR A 121 10.21 0.95 27.18
CA THR A 121 10.07 2.39 27.48
C THR A 121 10.72 3.25 26.41
#